data_AF-A0A7V6WHL4-F1
#
_entry.id   AF-A0A7V6WHL4-F1
#
_cell.length_a   1.000
_cell.length_b   1.000
_cell.length_c   1.000
_cell.angle_alpha   90.00
_cell.angle_beta   90.00
_cell.angle_gamma   90.00
#
_symmetry.space_group_name_H-M   'P 1'
#
loop_
_entity.id
_entity.type
_entity.pdbx_description
1 polymer ?
#
loop_
_entity_poly.entity_id
_entity_poly.type
_entity_poly.pdbx_seq_one_letter_code
_entity_poly.pdbx_strand_id
1 'polypeptide(L)'
;MGGYFLGRLTVGKSVRNVLQRLMTDPYDENLWELVSATWRTSPQIVLETNLRAQAGKSIERPLGSPKKFPSFDDLMFSHAQLEIMPTPGDTTINLSTLIGKKAKKPLRLSMPIIISGMAYGVALSESF
;
A
#
# COMPACT_ATOMS: atom_id res chain seq x y z
N MET A 1 -31.23 2.63 40.48
CA MET A 1 -30.63 3.82 39.84
C MET A 1 -29.10 3.90 39.90
N GLY A 2 -28.39 3.12 40.73
CA GLY A 2 -26.91 3.22 40.84
C GLY A 2 -26.09 2.58 39.71
N GLY A 3 -26.55 1.45 39.15
CA GLY A 3 -25.82 0.73 38.10
C GLY A 3 -25.70 1.49 36.77
N TYR A 4 -26.74 2.25 36.39
CA TYR A 4 -26.73 3.09 35.19
C TYR A 4 -25.75 4.27 35.30
N PHE A 5 -25.54 4.79 36.51
CA PHE A 5 -24.62 5.90 36.75
C PHE A 5 -23.16 5.44 36.70
N LEU A 6 -22.86 4.31 37.34
CA LEU A 6 -21.55 3.65 37.24
C LEU A 6 -21.22 3.23 35.80
N GLY A 7 -22.19 2.68 35.06
CA GLY A 7 -22.03 2.37 33.64
C GLY A 7 -21.74 3.60 32.78
N ARG A 8 -22.44 4.73 33.01
CA ARG A 8 -22.16 5.99 32.29
C ARG A 8 -20.78 6.57 32.63
N LEU A 9 -20.32 6.45 33.87
CA LEU A 9 -19.01 6.96 34.29
C LEU A 9 -17.85 6.14 33.69
N THR A 10 -17.96 4.81 33.67
CA THR A 10 -16.93 3.94 33.06
C THR A 10 -16.88 4.10 31.54
N VAL A 11 -18.04 4.17 30.88
CA VAL A 11 -18.13 4.46 29.44
C VAL A 11 -17.55 5.85 29.14
N GLY A 12 -17.89 6.87 29.92
CA GLY A 12 -17.38 8.23 29.73
C GLY A 12 -15.87 8.36 29.89
N LYS A 13 -15.25 7.57 30.79
CA LYS A 13 -13.79 7.55 30.97
C LYS A 13 -13.07 6.85 29.81
N SER A 14 -13.60 5.72 29.36
CA SER A 14 -13.04 5.00 28.20
C SER A 14 -13.15 5.82 26.91
N VAL A 15 -14.31 6.44 26.66
CA VAL A 15 -14.52 7.30 25.48
C VAL A 15 -13.59 8.51 25.50
N ARG A 16 -13.39 9.14 26.66
CA ARG A 16 -12.47 10.29 26.80
C ARG A 16 -11.02 9.93 26.51
N ASN A 17 -10.56 8.78 26.99
CA ASN A 17 -9.19 8.32 26.73
C ASN A 17 -8.96 8.02 25.24
N VAL A 18 -9.95 7.44 24.56
CA VAL A 18 -9.89 7.20 23.11
C VAL A 18 -9.90 8.53 22.33
N LEU A 19 -10.79 9.46 22.68
CA LEU A 19 -10.86 10.78 22.04
C LEU A 19 -9.58 11.59 22.26
N GLN A 20 -8.99 11.53 23.45
CA GLN A 20 -7.76 12.24 23.76
C GLN A 20 -6.60 11.72 22.90
N ARG A 21 -6.45 10.40 22.73
CA ARG A 21 -5.46 9.82 21.80
C ARG A 21 -5.70 10.26 20.36
N LEU A 22 -6.93 10.13 19.86
CA LEU A 22 -7.30 10.56 18.50
C LEU A 22 -7.02 12.05 18.22
N MET A 23 -7.03 12.92 19.23
CA MET A 23 -6.81 14.36 19.05
C MET A 23 -5.40 14.85 19.42
N THR A 24 -4.64 14.08 20.20
CA THR A 24 -3.35 14.51 20.75
C THR A 24 -2.18 13.77 20.12
N ASP A 25 -2.39 12.55 19.65
CA ASP A 25 -1.32 11.74 19.07
C ASP A 25 -0.87 12.35 17.71
N PRO A 26 0.44 12.35 17.42
CA PRO A 26 0.98 12.73 16.12
C PRO A 26 0.28 12.00 14.97
N TYR A 27 0.08 12.71 13.85
CA TYR A 27 -0.76 12.21 12.74
C TYR A 27 -0.23 10.91 12.12
N ASP A 28 1.07 10.67 12.17
CA ASP A 28 1.76 9.47 11.70
C ASP A 28 1.43 8.20 12.49
N GLU A 29 1.05 8.32 13.77
CA GLU A 29 0.66 7.18 14.61
C GLU A 29 -0.85 7.12 14.86
N ASN A 30 -1.59 8.13 14.43
CA ASN A 30 -3.01 8.29 14.73
C ASN A 30 -3.89 7.39 13.85
N LEU A 31 -4.88 6.73 14.45
CA LEU A 31 -5.91 5.97 13.73
C LEU A 31 -6.67 6.83 12.70
N TRP A 32 -6.68 8.15 12.87
CA TRP A 32 -7.25 9.08 11.90
C TRP A 32 -6.50 9.10 10.55
N GLU A 33 -5.22 8.75 10.54
CA GLU A 33 -4.45 8.55 9.30
C GLU A 33 -5.10 7.47 8.45
N LEU A 34 -5.36 6.30 9.04
CA LEU A 34 -5.99 5.18 8.35
C LEU A 34 -7.37 5.55 7.79
N VAL A 35 -8.17 6.29 8.58
CA VAL A 35 -9.48 6.77 8.15
C VAL A 35 -9.35 7.70 6.94
N SER A 36 -8.42 8.66 7.02
CA SER A 36 -8.18 9.61 5.93
C SER A 36 -7.63 8.95 4.67
N ALA A 37 -6.74 7.97 4.82
CA ALA A 37 -6.17 7.17 3.74
C ALA A 37 -7.25 6.33 3.06
N THR A 38 -8.17 5.78 3.84
CA THR A 38 -9.33 5.00 3.38
C THR A 38 -10.41 5.85 2.72
N TRP A 39 -10.50 7.14 3.04
CA TRP A 39 -11.38 8.06 2.32
C TRP A 39 -10.74 8.57 1.03
N ARG A 40 -9.41 8.67 0.98
CA ARG A 40 -8.67 9.04 -0.24
C ARG A 40 -8.55 7.88 -1.22
N THR A 41 -8.37 6.67 -0.71
CA THR A 41 -8.17 5.43 -1.47
C THR A 41 -9.12 4.35 -0.97
N SER A 42 -9.62 3.47 -1.84
CA SER A 42 -10.58 2.44 -1.41
C SER A 42 -10.06 1.61 -0.23
N PRO A 43 -10.88 1.32 0.81
CA PRO A 43 -10.48 0.48 1.94
C PRO A 43 -9.89 -0.86 1.51
N GLN A 44 -10.39 -1.40 0.41
CA GLN A 44 -9.87 -2.62 -0.20
C GLN A 44 -8.38 -2.49 -0.58
N ILE A 45 -7.98 -1.37 -1.19
CA ILE A 45 -6.59 -1.15 -1.64
C ILE A 45 -5.67 -1.07 -0.44
N VAL A 46 -6.07 -0.38 0.63
CA VAL A 46 -5.28 -0.23 1.85
C VAL A 46 -5.02 -1.59 2.50
N LEU A 47 -6.09 -2.37 2.72
CA LEU A 47 -5.99 -3.70 3.34
C LEU A 47 -5.17 -4.67 2.49
N GLU A 48 -5.43 -4.73 1.19
CA GLU A 48 -4.68 -5.60 0.29
C GLU A 48 -3.21 -5.18 0.17
N THR A 49 -2.89 -3.89 0.24
CA THR A 49 -1.49 -3.42 0.23
C THR A 49 -0.76 -3.88 1.48
N ASN A 50 -1.41 -3.81 2.65
CA ASN A 50 -0.86 -4.32 3.90
C ASN A 50 -0.59 -5.84 3.84
N LEU A 51 -1.55 -6.61 3.30
CA LEU A 51 -1.40 -8.05 3.09
C LEU A 51 -0.25 -8.39 2.12
N ARG A 52 -0.10 -7.65 1.02
CA ARG A 52 1.05 -7.81 0.08
C ARG A 52 2.37 -7.51 0.76
N ALA A 53 2.42 -6.46 1.58
CA ALA A 53 3.63 -6.07 2.30
C ALA A 53 4.04 -7.14 3.33
N GLN A 54 3.07 -7.74 4.03
CA GLN A 54 3.34 -8.79 5.02
C GLN A 54 3.74 -10.13 4.38
N ALA A 55 3.02 -10.56 3.33
CA ALA A 55 3.25 -11.86 2.70
C ALA A 55 4.39 -11.85 1.68
N GLY A 56 4.74 -10.68 1.13
CA GLY A 56 5.72 -10.54 0.05
C GLY A 56 5.29 -11.18 -1.28
N LYS A 57 3.99 -11.48 -1.45
CA LYS A 57 3.41 -12.16 -2.62
C LYS A 57 2.23 -11.38 -3.18
N SER A 58 1.92 -11.63 -4.45
CA SER A 58 0.68 -11.14 -5.04
C SER A 58 -0.53 -11.79 -4.35
N ILE A 59 -1.62 -11.04 -4.22
CA ILE A 59 -2.87 -11.54 -3.64
C ILE A 59 -3.69 -12.20 -4.74
N GLU A 60 -4.04 -13.46 -4.52
CA GLU A 60 -4.97 -14.19 -5.36
C GLU A 60 -6.39 -13.70 -5.13
N ARG A 61 -7.07 -13.33 -6.21
CA ARG A 61 -8.48 -12.93 -6.18
C ARG A 61 -9.29 -13.98 -6.94
N PRO A 62 -9.98 -14.90 -6.24
CA PRO A 62 -10.79 -15.93 -6.90
C PRO A 62 -12.06 -15.32 -7.52
N LEU A 63 -12.56 -14.24 -6.93
CA LEU A 63 -13.65 -13.45 -7.45
C LEU A 63 -13.03 -12.34 -8.32
N GLY A 64 -13.57 -12.14 -9.53
CA GLY A 64 -13.03 -11.22 -10.52
C GLY A 64 -12.89 -9.78 -10.06
N SER A 65 -12.37 -8.92 -10.94
CA SER A 65 -12.14 -7.51 -10.59
C SER A 65 -13.44 -6.80 -10.21
N PRO A 66 -13.48 -6.04 -9.09
CA PRO A 66 -14.61 -5.17 -8.77
C PRO A 66 -14.67 -3.93 -9.70
N LYS A 67 -13.72 -3.79 -10.64
CA LYS A 67 -13.70 -2.68 -11.61
C LYS A 67 -14.96 -2.76 -12.47
N LYS A 68 -15.72 -1.66 -12.50
CA LYS A 68 -16.88 -1.52 -13.38
C LYS A 68 -16.39 -1.32 -14.81
N PHE A 69 -16.69 -2.27 -15.70
CA PHE A 69 -16.49 -2.13 -17.14
C PHE A 69 -17.80 -1.69 -17.81
N PRO A 70 -17.76 -0.86 -18.87
CA PRO A 70 -16.60 -0.18 -19.46
C PRO A 70 -16.24 1.10 -18.68
N SER A 71 -15.02 1.17 -18.17
CA SER A 71 -14.45 2.40 -17.61
C SER A 71 -13.30 2.82 -18.51
N PHE A 72 -13.26 4.10 -18.88
CA PHE A 72 -12.17 4.72 -19.64
C PHE A 72 -10.97 5.07 -18.75
N ASP A 73 -10.99 4.65 -17.48
CA ASP A 73 -9.92 4.92 -16.54
C ASP A 73 -8.76 3.98 -16.82
N ASP A 74 -7.75 4.55 -17.47
CA ASP A 74 -6.36 4.12 -17.52
C ASP A 74 -6.03 2.91 -18.41
N LEU A 75 -4.92 3.05 -19.14
CA LEU A 75 -4.39 2.10 -20.12
C LEU A 75 -4.52 0.64 -19.69
N MET A 76 -5.03 -0.20 -20.60
CA MET A 76 -5.02 -1.65 -20.45
C MET A 76 -3.76 -2.24 -21.10
N PHE A 77 -3.25 -3.33 -20.53
CA PHE A 77 -2.17 -4.08 -21.16
C PHE A 77 -2.67 -4.83 -22.39
N SER A 78 -1.91 -4.80 -23.47
CA SER A 78 -2.15 -5.66 -24.63
C SER A 78 -1.70 -7.08 -24.29
N HIS A 79 -2.63 -8.04 -24.30
CA HIS A 79 -2.32 -9.45 -24.05
C HIS A 79 -1.93 -10.16 -25.35
N ALA A 80 -0.96 -11.08 -25.25
CA ALA A 80 -0.63 -12.00 -26.34
C ALA A 80 -1.71 -13.10 -26.40
N GLN A 81 -2.23 -13.39 -27.59
CA GLN A 81 -3.28 -14.40 -27.82
C GLN A 81 -2.88 -15.39 -28.92
N LEU A 82 -3.48 -15.27 -30.11
CA LEU A 82 -3.41 -16.30 -31.15
C LEU A 82 -2.22 -16.13 -32.09
N GLU A 83 -1.76 -14.89 -32.31
CA GLU A 83 -0.59 -14.61 -33.15
C GLU A 83 0.72 -14.95 -32.42
N ILE A 84 0.78 -14.63 -31.13
CA ILE A 84 1.94 -14.87 -30.28
C ILE A 84 1.43 -15.54 -29.01
N MET A 85 1.96 -16.72 -28.71
CA MET A 85 1.62 -17.42 -27.47
C MET A 85 2.22 -16.69 -26.26
N PRO A 86 1.47 -16.56 -25.15
CA PRO A 86 1.99 -15.95 -23.94
C PRO A 86 3.16 -16.76 -23.36
N THR A 87 4.11 -16.06 -22.74
CA THR A 87 5.23 -16.71 -22.04
C THR A 87 4.70 -17.53 -20.86
N PRO A 88 5.17 -18.79 -20.66
CA PRO A 88 4.77 -19.60 -19.51
C PRO A 88 5.11 -18.92 -18.18
N GLY A 89 4.23 -19.05 -17.19
CA GLY A 89 4.36 -18.36 -15.89
C GLY A 89 5.61 -18.72 -15.10
N ASP A 90 6.16 -19.92 -15.29
CA ASP A 90 7.35 -20.41 -14.59
C ASP A 90 8.67 -19.97 -15.27
N THR A 91 8.58 -19.23 -16.39
CA THR A 91 9.76 -18.76 -17.12
C THR A 91 10.42 -17.61 -16.36
N THR A 92 11.71 -17.72 -16.07
CA THR A 92 12.47 -16.63 -15.45
C THR A 92 12.64 -15.48 -16.45
N ILE A 93 12.12 -14.30 -16.11
CA ILE A 93 12.22 -13.09 -16.94
C ILE A 93 13.44 -12.28 -16.52
N ASN A 94 14.23 -11.82 -17.50
CA ASN A 94 15.34 -10.90 -17.23
C ASN A 94 14.79 -9.48 -16.96
N LEU A 95 14.92 -9.02 -15.71
CA LEU A 95 14.49 -7.69 -15.27
C LEU A 95 15.63 -6.66 -15.26
N SER A 96 16.84 -7.04 -15.67
CA SER A 96 17.99 -6.13 -15.61
C SER A 96 17.73 -4.88 -16.45
N THR A 97 17.99 -3.73 -15.84
CA THR A 97 17.65 -2.42 -16.41
C THR A 97 18.89 -1.55 -16.45
N LEU A 98 19.12 -0.90 -17.59
CA LEU A 98 20.25 0.00 -17.79
C LEU A 98 19.75 1.41 -18.01
N ILE A 99 20.06 2.31 -17.07
CA ILE A 99 19.71 3.73 -17.13
C ILE A 99 20.91 4.51 -17.70
N GLY A 100 20.64 5.34 -18.70
CA GLY A 100 21.67 6.17 -19.34
C GLY A 100 22.58 5.40 -20.30
N LYS A 101 22.01 4.62 -21.24
CA LYS A 101 22.76 3.81 -22.24
C LYS A 101 23.86 4.56 -22.98
N LYS A 102 23.71 5.87 -23.19
CA LYS A 102 24.68 6.74 -23.87
C LYS A 102 25.58 7.56 -22.92
N ALA A 103 25.42 7.41 -21.61
CA ALA A 103 26.21 8.15 -20.62
C ALA A 103 27.61 7.53 -20.44
N LYS A 104 28.60 8.35 -20.05
CA LYS A 104 29.96 7.89 -19.75
C LYS A 104 30.01 6.84 -18.61
N LYS A 105 29.05 6.90 -17.69
CA LYS A 105 28.88 5.97 -16.57
C LYS A 105 27.39 5.57 -16.46
N PRO A 106 26.94 4.51 -17.15
CA PRO A 106 25.56 4.05 -17.07
C PRO A 106 25.27 3.37 -15.72
N LEU A 107 24.06 3.55 -15.21
CA LEU A 107 23.59 2.86 -14.01
C LEU A 107 22.98 1.51 -14.41
N ARG A 108 23.50 0.43 -13.83
CA ARG A 108 23.00 -0.94 -14.04
C ARG A 108 22.22 -1.38 -12.82
N LEU A 109 20.99 -1.82 -13.02
CA LEU A 109 20.08 -2.31 -12.00
C LEU A 109 19.71 -3.76 -12.29
N SER A 110 19.52 -4.57 -11.26
CA SER A 110 19.05 -5.95 -11.39
C SER A 110 17.56 -6.04 -11.75
N MET A 111 16.77 -5.02 -11.38
CA MET A 111 15.34 -4.92 -11.68
C MET A 111 14.94 -3.45 -11.92
N PRO A 112 13.81 -3.15 -12.61
CA PRO A 112 13.33 -1.80 -12.85
C PRO A 112 12.62 -1.18 -11.63
N ILE A 113 13.02 -1.57 -10.42
CA ILE A 113 12.44 -1.09 -9.15
C ILE A 113 13.61 -0.68 -8.26
N ILE A 114 13.56 0.56 -7.76
CA ILE A 114 14.52 1.09 -6.81
C ILE A 114 13.73 1.49 -5.56
N ILE A 115 14.08 0.93 -4.42
CA ILE A 115 13.55 1.40 -3.14
C ILE A 115 14.26 2.72 -2.83
N SER A 116 13.56 3.83 -3.03
CA SER A 116 14.03 5.13 -2.55
C SER A 116 13.88 5.16 -1.04
N GLY A 117 14.88 5.66 -0.32
CA GLY A 117 14.70 6.08 1.06
C GLY A 117 13.73 7.25 1.05
N MET A 118 12.46 7.03 1.37
CA MET A 118 11.53 8.13 1.62
C MET A 118 12.17 8.98 2.72
N ALA A 119 12.60 10.19 2.34
CA ALA A 119 13.28 11.13 3.23
C ALA A 119 14.60 10.59 3.86
N TYR A 120 15.57 10.14 3.04
CA TYR A 120 16.96 9.98 3.51
C TYR A 120 17.44 11.31 4.12
N GLY A 121 17.61 11.34 5.46
CA GLY A 121 17.93 12.54 6.24
C GLY A 121 16.78 13.17 7.06
N VAL A 122 15.51 12.75 6.90
CA VAL A 122 14.36 13.28 7.69
C VAL A 122 13.59 12.17 8.44
N ALA A 123 13.40 11.00 7.85
CA ALA A 123 12.59 9.92 8.45
C ALA A 123 13.39 8.64 8.80
N LEU A 124 14.63 8.53 8.31
CA LEU A 124 15.53 7.43 8.61
C LEU A 124 16.72 8.00 9.38
N SER A 125 16.82 7.70 10.68
CA SER A 125 18.03 7.99 11.45
C SER A 125 19.12 7.03 10.99
N GLU A 126 20.20 7.59 10.49
CA GLU A 126 21.43 6.85 10.23
C GLU A 126 21.96 6.29 11.56
N SER A 127 21.85 4.98 11.72
CA SER A 127 22.71 4.22 12.64
C SER A 127 23.32 3.10 11.81
N PHE A 128 24.40 3.44 11.10
CA PHE A 128 25.37 2.47 10.61
C PHE A 128 26.26 1.99 11.76
#